data_AF-A0A918WIE8-F1
#
_entry.id   AF-A0A918WIE8-F1
#
_cell.length_a   1.000
_cell.length_b   1.000
_cell.length_c   1.000
_cell.angle_alpha   90.00
_cell.angle_beta   90.00
_cell.angle_gamma   90.00
#
_symmetry.space_group_name_H-M   'P 1'
#
loop_
_entity.id
_entity.type
_entity.pdbx_description
1 polymer ?
#
loop_
_entity_poly.entity_id
_entity_poly.type
_entity_poly.pdbx_seq_one_letter_code
_entity_poly.pdbx_strand_id
1 'polypeptide(L)'
;MLTAEFGFIPKDYLRFLEVTDGADLVQCVFYCVGESEFLHFNNGEVYKEEYPKSEWYVFGHNAGGDPLLLSIDGTVHVGFGKSVKGESRQIADSFSEFLSLVVFGQNFGMLYGESADLAEDAWFAFLNKQGWI
;
A
#
# COMPACT_ATOMS: atom_id res chain seq x y z
N MET A 1 -11.03 16.59 -8.02
CA MET A 1 -11.75 16.35 -6.75
C MET A 1 -10.78 15.84 -5.69
N LEU A 2 -9.98 14.80 -5.98
CA LEU A 2 -8.94 14.29 -5.09
C LEU A 2 -7.82 15.32 -4.75
N THR A 3 -7.22 15.97 -5.76
CA THR A 3 -6.14 16.96 -5.56
C THR A 3 -6.57 18.24 -4.85
N ALA A 4 -7.88 18.52 -4.80
CA ALA A 4 -8.42 19.66 -4.05
C ALA A 4 -8.49 19.35 -2.55
N GLU A 5 -8.64 18.08 -2.18
CA GLU A 5 -8.67 17.62 -0.79
C GLU A 5 -7.27 17.21 -0.31
N PHE A 6 -6.47 16.59 -1.18
CA PHE A 6 -5.12 16.12 -0.93
C PHE A 6 -4.15 16.76 -1.94
N GLY A 7 -3.62 17.94 -1.60
CA GLY A 7 -2.74 18.71 -2.50
C GLY A 7 -1.36 18.07 -2.78
N PHE A 8 -1.00 17.04 -2.01
CA PHE A 8 0.30 16.35 -2.09
C PHE A 8 0.27 15.08 -2.95
N ILE A 9 -0.88 14.72 -3.54
CA ILE A 9 -1.01 13.45 -4.28
C ILE A 9 -0.02 13.42 -5.47
N PRO A 10 0.87 12.41 -5.55
CA PRO A 10 1.85 12.29 -6.61
C PRO A 10 1.23 12.14 -8.01
N LYS A 11 1.91 12.69 -9.02
CA LYS A 11 1.45 12.65 -10.43
C LYS A 11 1.38 11.24 -11.01
N ASP A 12 2.27 10.36 -10.59
CA ASP A 12 2.31 8.97 -11.04
C ASP A 12 1.12 8.17 -10.50
N TYR A 13 0.68 8.43 -9.27
CA TYR A 13 -0.58 7.88 -8.75
C TYR A 13 -1.80 8.40 -9.51
N LEU A 14 -1.85 9.70 -9.82
CA LEU A 14 -2.93 10.26 -10.64
C LEU A 14 -3.00 9.60 -12.02
N ARG A 15 -1.83 9.36 -12.64
CA ARG A 15 -1.76 8.68 -13.93
C ARG A 15 -2.24 7.22 -13.83
N PHE A 16 -1.96 6.53 -12.74
CA PHE A 16 -2.51 5.20 -12.50
C PHE A 16 -4.04 5.24 -12.42
N LEU A 17 -4.60 6.19 -11.67
CA LEU A 17 -6.04 6.36 -11.56
C LEU A 17 -6.71 6.73 -12.89
N GLU A 18 -6.06 7.51 -13.75
CA GLU A 18 -6.56 7.81 -15.10
C GLU A 18 -6.68 6.57 -15.98
N VAL A 19 -5.87 5.54 -15.73
CA VAL A 19 -5.83 4.32 -16.54
C VAL A 19 -6.75 3.24 -15.99
N THR A 20 -6.76 3.03 -14.67
CA THR A 20 -7.48 1.91 -14.06
C THR A 20 -8.64 2.32 -13.17
N ASP A 21 -8.59 3.52 -12.58
CA ASP A 21 -9.51 4.01 -11.55
C ASP A 21 -9.81 2.94 -10.48
N GLY A 22 -8.77 2.53 -9.74
CA GLY A 22 -8.81 1.38 -8.83
C GLY A 22 -8.36 0.09 -9.53
N ALA A 23 -8.04 -0.94 -8.74
CA ALA A 23 -7.68 -2.28 -9.23
C ALA A 23 -7.59 -3.29 -8.07
N ASP A 24 -7.69 -4.59 -8.39
CA ASP A 24 -7.32 -5.70 -7.49
C ASP A 24 -6.18 -6.47 -8.15
N LEU A 25 -4.98 -6.36 -7.57
CA LEU A 25 -3.74 -6.85 -8.15
C LEU A 25 -2.85 -7.44 -7.06
N VAL A 26 -2.42 -8.69 -7.25
CA VAL A 26 -1.36 -9.33 -6.45
C VAL A 26 -1.55 -9.12 -4.95
N GLN A 27 -2.74 -9.47 -4.44
CA GLN A 27 -3.10 -9.33 -3.01
C GLN A 27 -3.16 -7.87 -2.50
N CYS A 28 -3.24 -6.89 -3.39
CA CYS A 28 -3.47 -5.49 -3.07
C CYS A 28 -4.75 -5.02 -3.77
N VAL A 29 -5.63 -4.40 -3.00
CA VAL A 29 -6.81 -3.71 -3.53
C VAL A 29 -6.52 -2.22 -3.50
N PHE A 30 -6.52 -1.60 -4.68
CA PHE A 30 -6.43 -0.16 -4.89
C PHE A 30 -7.83 0.43 -5.04
N TYR A 31 -8.12 1.44 -4.23
CA TYR A 31 -9.43 2.07 -4.21
C TYR A 31 -9.64 2.98 -5.41
N CYS A 32 -10.88 3.02 -5.91
CA CYS A 32 -11.26 3.95 -6.94
C CYS A 32 -11.65 5.31 -6.36
N VAL A 33 -11.60 6.32 -7.22
CA VAL A 33 -12.01 7.70 -6.90
C VAL A 33 -12.97 8.28 -7.93
N GLY A 34 -13.14 7.62 -9.08
CA GLY A 34 -14.07 7.98 -10.14
C GLY A 34 -15.40 7.22 -10.05
N GLU A 35 -15.82 6.59 -11.15
CA GLU A 35 -17.10 5.88 -11.27
C GLU A 35 -16.91 4.38 -11.55
N SER A 36 -15.69 3.86 -11.40
CA SER A 36 -15.44 2.44 -11.63
C SER A 36 -16.18 1.54 -10.63
N GLU A 37 -16.31 0.27 -11.00
CA GLU A 37 -16.91 -0.78 -10.17
C GLU A 37 -15.98 -1.25 -9.03
N PHE A 38 -14.75 -0.74 -8.96
CA PHE A 38 -13.82 -1.08 -7.88
C PHE A 38 -14.29 -0.49 -6.54
N LEU A 39 -13.63 -0.92 -5.47
CA LEU A 39 -13.99 -0.50 -4.12
C LEU A 39 -13.76 0.99 -3.92
N HIS A 40 -14.86 1.71 -3.71
CA HIS A 40 -14.86 3.07 -3.21
C HIS A 40 -14.46 3.05 -1.75
N PHE A 41 -13.44 3.81 -1.38
CA PHE A 41 -13.04 3.91 0.01
C PHE A 41 -13.15 5.33 0.53
N ASN A 42 -14.03 5.50 1.51
CA ASN A 42 -14.10 6.75 2.25
C ASN A 42 -12.98 6.79 3.28
N ASN A 43 -11.79 7.19 2.81
CA ASN A 43 -10.58 7.43 3.61
C ASN A 43 -10.89 8.22 4.91
N GLY A 44 -11.88 9.12 4.86
CA GLY A 44 -12.24 9.98 5.99
C GLY A 44 -12.96 9.35 7.17
N GLU A 45 -13.40 8.09 7.10
CA GLU A 45 -14.14 7.47 8.21
C GLU A 45 -13.41 6.31 8.89
N VAL A 46 -12.68 5.49 8.12
CA VAL A 46 -12.19 4.21 8.63
C VAL A 46 -10.90 4.36 9.44
N TYR A 47 -9.96 5.20 8.98
CA TYR A 47 -8.64 5.36 9.59
C TYR A 47 -8.30 6.82 9.95
N LYS A 48 -9.32 7.68 10.07
CA LYS A 48 -9.13 9.13 10.24
C LYS A 48 -8.36 9.50 11.50
N GLU A 49 -8.43 8.65 12.53
CA GLU A 49 -7.77 8.89 13.81
C GLU A 49 -6.30 8.44 13.75
N GLU A 50 -6.02 7.37 13.01
CA GLU A 50 -4.72 6.74 12.88
C GLU A 50 -3.84 7.40 11.82
N TYR A 51 -4.43 7.77 10.68
CA TYR A 51 -3.75 8.39 9.54
C TYR A 51 -4.49 9.68 9.15
N PRO A 52 -4.14 10.82 9.76
CA PRO A 52 -4.82 12.09 9.50
C PRO A 52 -4.62 12.54 8.05
N LYS A 53 -5.70 13.06 7.44
CA LYS A 53 -5.70 13.54 6.03
C LYS A 53 -4.67 14.64 5.73
N SER A 54 -4.21 15.35 6.75
CA SER A 54 -3.17 16.37 6.62
C SER A 54 -1.80 15.78 6.28
N GLU A 55 -1.60 14.48 6.51
CA GLU A 55 -0.32 13.79 6.38
C GLU A 55 -0.41 12.57 5.45
N TRP A 56 -1.58 11.94 5.37
CA TRP A 56 -1.75 10.64 4.76
C TRP A 56 -2.96 10.58 3.82
N TYR A 57 -2.82 9.79 2.77
CA TYR A 57 -3.90 9.36 1.90
C TYR A 57 -3.90 7.84 1.80
N VAL A 58 -4.99 7.21 2.25
CA VAL A 58 -5.18 5.76 2.12
C VAL A 58 -5.66 5.47 0.69
N PHE A 59 -4.83 4.79 -0.10
CA PHE A 59 -5.12 4.49 -1.50
C PHE A 59 -5.47 3.02 -1.76
N GLY A 60 -5.34 2.16 -0.75
CA GLY A 60 -5.66 0.75 -0.88
C GLY A 60 -5.47 -0.03 0.42
N HIS A 61 -5.53 -1.35 0.32
CA HIS A 61 -5.14 -2.27 1.39
C HIS A 61 -4.51 -3.56 0.82
N ASN A 62 -3.67 -4.21 1.62
CA ASN A 62 -3.16 -5.55 1.30
C ASN A 62 -4.19 -6.64 1.70
N ALA A 63 -3.93 -7.91 1.37
CA ALA A 63 -4.80 -9.03 1.72
C ALA A 63 -4.94 -9.28 3.24
N GLY A 64 -4.02 -8.74 4.05
CA GLY A 64 -4.14 -8.73 5.52
C GLY A 64 -5.11 -7.67 6.05
N GLY A 65 -5.56 -6.76 5.19
CA GLY A 65 -6.41 -5.62 5.55
C GLY A 65 -5.62 -4.41 6.05
N ASP A 66 -4.30 -4.44 5.97
CA ASP A 66 -3.46 -3.30 6.33
C ASP A 66 -3.54 -2.20 5.27
N PRO A 67 -3.71 -0.93 5.67
CA PRO A 67 -3.89 0.16 4.72
C PRO A 67 -2.59 0.49 4.00
N LEU A 68 -2.70 0.73 2.70
CA LEU A 68 -1.65 1.29 1.86
C LEU A 68 -1.79 2.82 1.84
N LEU A 69 -0.71 3.51 2.17
CA LEU A 69 -0.71 4.94 2.49
C LEU A 69 0.25 5.70 1.55
N LEU A 70 -0.19 6.85 1.07
CA LEU A 70 0.65 7.88 0.48
C LEU A 70 0.86 8.98 1.52
N SER A 71 2.12 9.31 1.82
CA SER A 71 2.48 10.43 2.68
C SER A 71 2.55 11.75 1.91
N ILE A 72 2.60 12.86 2.65
CA ILE A 72 2.79 14.21 2.10
C ILE A 72 4.08 14.42 1.29
N ASP A 73 5.12 13.62 1.52
CA ASP A 73 6.36 13.67 0.76
C ASP A 73 6.34 12.78 -0.49
N GLY A 74 5.24 12.05 -0.72
CA GLY A 74 5.04 11.19 -1.88
C GLY A 74 5.58 9.77 -1.74
N THR A 75 6.11 9.41 -0.56
CA THR A 75 6.54 8.04 -0.26
C THR A 75 5.34 7.12 0.03
N VAL A 76 5.54 5.81 -0.12
CA VAL A 76 4.49 4.80 0.06
C VAL A 76 4.76 3.98 1.31
N HIS A 77 3.72 3.80 2.12
CA HIS A 77 3.80 3.09 3.40
C HIS A 77 2.71 2.02 3.53
N VAL A 78 2.96 1.04 4.40
CA VAL A 78 1.94 0.14 4.95
C VAL A 78 1.67 0.56 6.39
N GLY A 79 0.41 0.82 6.74
CA GLY A 79 0.00 1.07 8.12
C GLY A 79 -0.32 -0.20 8.88
N PHE A 80 -0.39 -0.14 10.21
CA PHE A 80 -0.69 -1.30 11.08
C PHE A 80 -2.17 -1.33 11.53
N GLY A 81 -3.07 -1.21 10.57
CA GLY A 81 -4.52 -1.19 10.81
C GLY A 81 -4.96 -0.06 11.75
N LYS A 82 -5.95 -0.36 12.61
CA LYS A 82 -6.53 0.57 13.61
C LYS A 82 -5.91 0.44 15.01
N SER A 83 -5.04 -0.54 15.18
CA SER A 83 -4.56 -0.97 16.49
C SER A 83 -3.46 -0.04 17.01
N VAL A 84 -2.74 0.63 16.11
CA VAL A 84 -1.56 1.44 16.43
C VAL A 84 -1.61 2.76 15.67
N LYS A 85 -1.66 3.87 16.41
CA LYS A 85 -1.89 5.20 15.85
C LYS A 85 -0.61 5.76 15.22
N GLY A 86 -0.66 6.13 13.94
CA GLY A 86 0.43 6.80 13.22
C GLY A 86 1.67 5.94 12.96
N GLU A 87 1.67 4.68 13.40
CA GLU A 87 2.72 3.75 13.02
C GLU A 87 2.50 3.27 11.59
N SER A 88 3.55 3.34 10.80
CA SER A 88 3.57 2.86 9.43
C SER A 88 5.00 2.48 9.08
N ARG A 89 5.14 1.72 8.00
CA ARG A 89 6.44 1.37 7.44
C ARG A 89 6.51 1.80 6.00
N GLN A 90 7.53 2.60 5.68
CA GLN A 90 7.85 2.94 4.30
C GLN A 90 8.26 1.68 3.53
N ILE A 91 7.66 1.50 2.36
CA ILE A 91 7.93 0.36 1.47
C ILE A 91 8.38 0.78 0.07
N ALA A 92 8.25 2.07 -0.30
CA ALA A 92 8.82 2.63 -1.51
C ALA A 92 8.95 4.16 -1.43
N ASP A 93 9.82 4.76 -2.25
CA ASP A 93 10.01 6.21 -2.30
C ASP A 93 8.99 6.91 -3.22
N SER A 94 8.26 6.13 -4.02
CA SER A 94 7.21 6.65 -4.92
C SER A 94 6.16 5.57 -5.23
N PHE A 95 5.01 5.99 -5.76
CA PHE A 95 3.97 5.07 -6.21
C PHE A 95 4.44 4.19 -7.39
N SER A 96 5.22 4.74 -8.31
CA SER A 96 5.80 3.98 -9.42
C SER A 96 6.77 2.91 -8.95
N GLU A 97 7.62 3.24 -7.98
CA GLU A 97 8.54 2.28 -7.37
C GLU A 97 7.77 1.21 -6.60
N PHE A 98 6.74 1.59 -5.85
CA PHE A 98 5.86 0.65 -5.17
C PHE A 98 5.28 -0.38 -6.15
N LEU A 99 4.71 0.04 -7.29
CA LEU A 99 4.19 -0.90 -8.27
C LEU A 99 5.28 -1.82 -8.83
N SER A 100 6.42 -1.25 -9.24
CA SER A 100 7.46 -1.99 -9.97
C SER A 100 8.32 -2.90 -9.11
N LEU A 101 8.70 -2.45 -7.91
CA LEU A 101 9.61 -3.16 -7.02
C LEU A 101 8.89 -3.94 -5.93
N VAL A 102 7.74 -3.46 -5.44
CA VAL A 102 6.99 -4.13 -4.37
C VAL A 102 5.90 -5.02 -4.97
N VAL A 103 4.91 -4.46 -5.67
CA VAL A 103 3.74 -5.24 -6.14
C VAL A 103 4.12 -6.28 -7.18
N PHE A 104 4.96 -5.92 -8.15
CA PHE A 104 5.38 -6.79 -9.26
C PHE A 104 6.86 -7.19 -9.21
N GLY A 105 7.55 -6.87 -8.12
CA GLY A 105 9.00 -6.94 -8.06
C GLY A 105 9.54 -7.80 -6.93
N GLN A 106 10.85 -7.70 -6.75
CA GLN A 106 11.62 -8.49 -5.79
C GLN A 106 11.38 -8.12 -4.32
N ASN A 107 10.73 -6.98 -4.05
CA ASN A 107 10.47 -6.48 -2.69
C ASN A 107 9.05 -6.80 -2.21
N PHE A 108 8.33 -7.74 -2.86
CA PHE A 108 6.95 -8.11 -2.51
C PHE A 108 6.74 -8.41 -1.01
N GLY A 109 7.72 -9.08 -0.37
CA GLY A 109 7.67 -9.39 1.07
C GLY A 109 7.55 -8.17 1.99
N MET A 110 7.95 -6.98 1.52
CA MET A 110 7.81 -5.74 2.29
C MET A 110 6.35 -5.37 2.59
N LEU A 111 5.37 -5.91 1.84
CA LEU A 111 3.95 -5.75 2.16
C LEU A 111 3.56 -6.38 3.51
N TYR A 112 4.31 -7.38 4.00
CA TYR A 112 3.89 -8.26 5.09
C TYR A 112 4.77 -8.23 6.34
N GLY A 113 5.94 -7.61 6.28
CA GLY A 113 6.83 -7.66 7.42
C GLY A 113 8.27 -7.91 7.04
N GLU A 114 8.45 -8.59 5.92
CA GLU A 114 9.69 -9.26 5.58
C GLU A 114 10.71 -8.24 5.05
N SER A 115 11.92 -8.29 5.60
CA SER A 115 13.08 -7.77 4.90
C SER A 115 13.30 -8.60 3.63
N ALA A 116 13.80 -7.99 2.56
CA ALA A 116 14.12 -8.69 1.30
C ALA A 116 15.09 -9.87 1.47
N ASP A 117 15.76 -9.98 2.63
CA ASP A 117 16.51 -11.16 3.05
C ASP A 117 15.57 -12.28 3.57
N LEU A 118 15.02 -13.06 2.63
CA LEU A 118 14.37 -14.35 2.91
C LEU A 118 15.32 -15.37 3.57
N ALA A 119 16.63 -15.11 3.56
CA ALA A 119 17.65 -15.98 4.13
C ALA A 119 17.53 -16.16 5.66
N GLU A 120 16.83 -15.25 6.35
CA GLU A 120 16.63 -15.30 7.80
C GLU A 120 15.24 -15.79 8.23
N ASP A 121 14.33 -16.08 7.30
CA ASP A 121 13.01 -16.59 7.64
C ASP A 121 13.08 -18.07 8.05
N ALA A 122 12.85 -18.33 9.34
CA ALA A 122 12.81 -19.67 9.92
C ALA A 122 11.76 -20.57 9.25
N TRP A 123 10.69 -20.00 8.72
CA TRP A 123 9.69 -20.73 7.95
C TRP A 123 10.21 -21.11 6.57
N PHE A 124 10.83 -20.18 5.85
CA PHE A 124 11.48 -20.47 4.56
C PHE A 124 12.59 -21.52 4.71
N ALA A 125 13.41 -21.41 5.76
CA ALA A 125 14.43 -22.39 6.11
C ALA A 125 13.82 -23.76 6.43
N PHE A 126 12.67 -23.80 7.11
CA PHE A 126 11.92 -25.03 7.37
C PHE A 126 11.42 -25.67 6.07
N LEU A 127 10.81 -24.90 5.17
CA LEU A 127 10.26 -25.39 3.90
C LEU A 127 11.35 -25.94 2.97
N ASN A 128 12.47 -25.22 2.84
CA ASN A 128 13.64 -25.67 2.09
C ASN A 128 14.22 -26.96 2.69
N LYS A 129 14.29 -27.07 4.03
CA LYS A 129 14.71 -28.31 4.71
C LYS A 129 13.78 -29.50 4.40
N GLN A 130 12.49 -29.27 4.16
CA GLN A 130 11.55 -30.34 3.76
C GLN A 130 11.63 -30.67 2.26
N GLY A 131 12.36 -29.89 1.45
CA GLY A 131 12.44 -30.05 0.00
C GLY A 131 11.13 -29.69 -0.71
N TRP A 132 10.33 -28.81 -0.12
CA TRP A 132 9.06 -28.36 -0.70
C TRP A 132 9.21 -27.10 -1.57
N ILE A 133 10.35 -26.43 -1.44
CA ILE A 133 10.87 -25.34 -2.27
C ILE A 133 12.37 -25.54 -2.44
#